data_AF-A0A7S2DD51-F1
#
_entry.id   AF-A0A7S2DD51-F1
#
_cell.length_a   1.000
_cell.length_b   1.000
_cell.length_c   1.000
_cell.angle_alpha   90.00
_cell.angle_beta   90.00
_cell.angle_gamma   90.00
#
_symmetry.space_group_name_H-M   'P 1'
#
loop_
_entity.id
_entity.type
_entity.pdbx_description
1 polymer ?
#
loop_
_entity_poly.entity_id
_entity_poly.type
_entity_poly.pdbx_seq_one_letter_code
_entity_poly.pdbx_strand_id
1 'polypeptide(L)'
;GDFMDSTADPKLYTEITDTGKMVSVVEEYLEDYNATHTKKMPLVMFVDAVGHVARISRIIRQPLGNACLLGVGGSGRQSLTTLAAAISEFDCFQIEITKTYGKVEWKDDLKK
;
A
#
# COMPACT_ATOMS: atom_id res chain seq x y z
N GLY A 1 8.24 -9.72 -7.06
CA GLY A 1 7.87 -8.34 -6.71
C GLY A 1 8.85 -7.42 -7.38
N ASP A 2 8.53 -6.14 -7.38
CA ASP A 2 9.30 -5.07 -7.98
C ASP A 2 9.91 -4.12 -6.94
N PHE A 3 9.75 -4.46 -5.67
CA PHE A 3 10.21 -3.68 -4.51
C PHE A 3 11.40 -4.33 -3.79
N MET A 4 11.96 -5.43 -4.32
CA MET A 4 13.10 -6.12 -3.67
C MET A 4 14.43 -5.35 -3.81
N ASP A 5 14.50 -4.44 -4.76
CA ASP A 5 15.63 -3.54 -4.97
C ASP A 5 15.08 -2.11 -4.94
N SER A 6 15.34 -1.41 -3.84
CA SER A 6 14.88 -0.04 -3.62
C SER A 6 15.59 0.98 -4.51
N THR A 7 16.72 0.60 -5.12
CA THR A 7 17.56 1.47 -5.95
C THR A 7 17.33 1.29 -7.45
N ALA A 8 16.55 0.27 -7.85
CA ALA A 8 16.31 -0.04 -9.25
C ALA A 8 15.42 1.01 -9.93
N ASP A 9 15.92 1.57 -11.04
CA ASP A 9 15.15 2.40 -11.97
C ASP A 9 15.40 1.93 -13.41
N PRO A 10 14.44 1.27 -14.10
CA PRO A 10 13.06 1.03 -13.66
C PRO A 10 12.91 -0.17 -12.71
N LYS A 11 11.94 -0.10 -11.79
CA LYS A 11 11.55 -1.23 -10.92
C LYS A 11 10.95 -2.38 -11.74
N LEU A 12 11.76 -3.41 -12.06
CA LEU A 12 11.32 -4.57 -12.83
C LEU A 12 10.64 -5.61 -11.93
N TYR A 13 9.53 -6.17 -12.39
CA TYR A 13 8.86 -7.26 -11.68
C TYR A 13 9.63 -8.56 -11.85
N THR A 14 10.11 -9.14 -10.76
CA THR A 14 10.85 -10.40 -10.74
C THR A 14 10.23 -11.42 -9.80
N GLU A 15 10.60 -12.69 -9.95
CA GLU A 15 10.24 -13.72 -8.97
C GLU A 15 10.96 -13.48 -7.64
N ILE A 16 10.25 -13.66 -6.53
CA ILE A 16 10.83 -13.58 -5.19
C ILE A 16 11.11 -15.01 -4.73
N THR A 17 12.39 -15.34 -4.59
CA THR A 17 12.83 -16.68 -4.14
C THR A 17 12.98 -16.77 -2.62
N ASP A 18 13.28 -15.66 -1.96
CA ASP A 18 13.51 -15.58 -0.51
C ASP A 18 12.41 -14.74 0.17
N THR A 19 11.51 -15.44 0.85
CA THR A 19 10.41 -14.83 1.60
C THR A 19 10.86 -14.16 2.89
N GLY A 20 11.96 -14.61 3.50
CA GLY A 20 12.53 -13.98 4.69
C GLY A 20 13.10 -12.61 4.35
N LYS A 21 13.88 -12.54 3.27
CA LYS A 21 14.39 -11.27 2.73
C LYS A 21 13.23 -10.33 2.33
N MET A 22 12.18 -10.87 1.74
CA MET A 22 10.99 -10.08 1.37
C MET A 22 10.34 -9.42 2.60
N VAL A 23 10.26 -10.13 3.74
CA VAL A 23 9.71 -9.55 4.97
C VAL A 23 10.57 -8.39 5.44
N SER A 24 11.89 -8.58 5.54
CA SER A 24 12.81 -7.52 5.99
C SER A 24 12.76 -6.27 5.10
N VAL A 25 12.69 -6.44 3.77
CA VAL A 25 12.60 -5.31 2.84
C VAL A 25 11.30 -4.52 3.05
N VAL A 26 10.18 -5.20 3.25
CA VAL A 26 8.90 -4.50 3.44
C VAL A 26 8.79 -3.90 4.85
N GLU A 27 9.49 -4.45 5.84
CA GLU A 27 9.68 -3.81 7.15
C GLU A 27 10.45 -2.50 7.04
N GLU A 28 11.55 -2.47 6.28
CA GLU A 28 12.32 -1.25 6.01
C GLU A 28 11.43 -0.16 5.37
N TYR A 29 10.64 -0.51 4.36
CA TYR A 29 9.66 0.43 3.76
C TYR A 29 8.63 0.94 4.77
N LEU A 30 8.19 0.11 5.71
CA LEU A 30 7.26 0.51 6.76
C LEU A 30 7.92 1.47 7.76
N GLU A 31 9.17 1.22 8.11
CA GLU A 31 9.97 2.11 8.97
C GLU A 31 10.15 3.47 8.31
N ASP A 32 10.55 3.51 7.04
CA ASP A 32 10.71 4.73 6.24
C ASP A 32 9.40 5.51 6.14
N TYR A 33 8.29 4.82 5.87
CA TYR A 33 6.96 5.43 5.85
C TYR A 33 6.65 6.07 7.21
N ASN A 34 6.89 5.36 8.30
CA ASN A 34 6.61 5.84 9.66
C ASN A 34 7.56 6.95 10.13
N ALA A 35 8.75 7.07 9.54
CA ALA A 35 9.70 8.15 9.80
C ALA A 35 9.31 9.45 9.07
N THR A 36 8.73 9.32 7.87
CA THR A 36 8.37 10.45 7.01
C THR A 36 6.96 10.98 7.22
N HIS A 37 6.01 10.13 7.64
CA HIS A 37 4.60 10.48 7.77
C HIS A 37 4.19 10.74 9.22
N THR A 38 3.32 11.74 9.42
CA THR A 38 2.75 12.07 10.73
C THR A 38 1.83 10.97 11.27
N LYS A 39 1.06 10.33 10.39
CA LYS A 39 0.17 9.21 10.72
C LYS A 39 0.90 7.88 10.58
N LYS A 40 1.51 7.43 11.67
CA LYS A 40 2.23 6.16 11.73
C LYS A 40 1.28 4.96 11.65
N MET A 41 1.75 3.90 11.01
CA MET A 41 1.12 2.60 10.89
C MET A 41 1.82 1.60 11.83
N PRO A 42 1.21 1.23 12.98
CA PRO A 42 1.77 0.25 13.92
C PRO A 42 1.50 -1.17 13.43
N LEU A 43 2.04 -1.52 12.26
CA LEU A 43 1.92 -2.86 11.67
C LEU A 43 3.08 -3.75 12.10
N VAL A 44 2.80 -5.04 12.26
CA VAL A 44 3.82 -6.08 12.39
C VAL A 44 3.83 -6.88 11.10
N MET A 45 5.00 -7.04 10.49
CA MET A 45 5.11 -7.72 9.20
C MET A 45 5.40 -9.20 9.41
N PHE A 46 4.59 -10.02 8.75
CA PHE A 46 4.73 -11.47 8.69
C PHE A 46 4.40 -11.91 7.27
N VAL A 47 4.72 -13.15 6.94
CA VAL A 47 4.69 -13.67 5.56
C VAL A 47 3.35 -13.41 4.86
N ASP A 48 2.21 -13.58 5.54
CA ASP A 48 0.90 -13.33 4.93
C ASP A 48 0.62 -11.85 4.70
N ALA A 49 0.97 -10.98 5.65
CA ALA A 49 0.81 -9.52 5.52
C ALA A 49 1.63 -8.99 4.34
N VAL A 50 2.89 -9.42 4.23
CA VAL A 50 3.78 -9.05 3.14
C VAL A 50 3.31 -9.65 1.82
N GLY A 51 2.79 -10.88 1.84
CA GLY A 51 2.13 -11.49 0.68
C GLY A 51 0.91 -10.70 0.22
N HIS A 52 0.19 -10.02 1.11
CA HIS A 52 -0.91 -9.13 0.72
C HIS A 52 -0.41 -7.83 0.10
N VAL A 53 0.63 -7.20 0.66
CA VAL A 53 1.30 -6.05 0.04
C VAL A 53 1.76 -6.40 -1.37
N ALA A 54 2.46 -7.52 -1.54
CA ALA A 54 2.96 -7.97 -2.84
C ALA A 54 1.85 -8.18 -3.88
N ARG A 55 0.68 -8.70 -3.47
CA ARG A 55 -0.49 -8.86 -4.35
C ARG A 55 -1.07 -7.51 -4.74
N ILE A 56 -1.19 -6.57 -3.79
CA ILE A 56 -1.71 -5.23 -4.06
C ILE A 56 -0.78 -4.47 -5.01
N SER A 57 0.53 -4.43 -4.73
CA SER A 57 1.55 -3.81 -5.60
C SER A 57 1.50 -4.36 -7.02
N ARG A 58 1.33 -5.68 -7.17
CA ARG A 58 1.18 -6.31 -8.51
C ARG A 58 -0.07 -5.83 -9.25
N ILE A 59 -1.19 -5.63 -8.56
CA ILE A 59 -2.45 -5.19 -9.19
C ILE A 59 -2.36 -3.72 -9.60
N ILE A 60 -1.91 -2.83 -8.70
CA ILE A 60 -1.86 -1.38 -8.94
C ILE A 60 -0.81 -0.98 -9.98
N ARG A 61 0.20 -1.83 -10.23
CA ARG A 61 1.17 -1.65 -11.31
C ARG A 61 0.52 -1.72 -12.70
N GLN A 62 -0.60 -2.44 -12.85
CA GLN A 62 -1.26 -2.57 -14.14
C GLN A 62 -2.00 -1.27 -14.48
N PRO A 63 -1.97 -0.82 -15.76
CA PRO A 63 -2.77 0.32 -16.16
C PRO A 63 -4.25 0.02 -15.90
N LEU A 64 -4.95 0.94 -15.22
CA LEU A 64 -6.34 0.77 -14.81
C LEU A 64 -6.58 -0.44 -13.89
N GLY A 65 -5.56 -0.84 -13.11
CA GLY A 65 -5.66 -1.90 -12.12
C GLY A 65 -6.64 -1.56 -11.00
N ASN A 66 -7.55 -2.48 -10.67
CA ASN A 66 -8.54 -2.32 -9.60
C ASN A 66 -8.51 -3.55 -8.68
N ALA A 67 -8.57 -3.32 -7.37
CA ALA A 67 -8.56 -4.38 -6.37
C ALA A 67 -9.77 -4.26 -5.42
N CYS A 68 -10.49 -5.35 -5.21
CA CYS A 68 -11.47 -5.48 -4.14
C CYS A 68 -10.87 -6.36 -3.03
N LEU A 69 -10.58 -5.76 -1.88
CA LEU A 69 -9.92 -6.45 -0.77
C LEU A 69 -10.94 -6.95 0.25
N LEU A 70 -11.15 -8.26 0.26
CA LEU A 70 -12.05 -8.92 1.21
C LEU A 70 -11.29 -9.37 2.47
N GLY A 71 -11.93 -9.21 3.62
CA GLY A 71 -11.37 -9.61 4.92
C GLY A 71 -12.27 -9.20 6.07
N VAL A 72 -12.02 -9.81 7.23
CA VAL A 72 -12.68 -9.41 8.48
C VAL A 72 -12.18 -8.03 8.93
N GLY A 73 -13.01 -7.30 9.68
CA GLY A 73 -12.62 -6.02 10.26
C GLY A 73 -11.35 -6.16 11.10
N GLY A 74 -10.43 -5.19 10.98
CA GLY A 74 -9.14 -5.23 11.69
C GLY A 74 -8.03 -6.04 11.01
N SER A 75 -8.30 -6.71 9.88
CA SER A 75 -7.27 -7.45 9.11
C SER A 75 -6.22 -6.60 8.40
N GLY A 76 -6.25 -5.27 8.58
CA GLY A 76 -5.23 -4.35 8.07
C GLY A 76 -5.30 -4.03 6.57
N ARG A 77 -6.35 -4.46 5.83
CA ARG A 77 -6.46 -4.22 4.37
C ARG A 77 -6.21 -2.79 3.95
N GLN A 78 -6.77 -1.83 4.68
CA GLN A 78 -6.57 -0.41 4.42
C GLN A 78 -5.10 -0.01 4.58
N SER A 79 -4.50 -0.29 5.74
CA SER A 79 -3.10 0.07 6.02
C SER A 79 -2.10 -0.63 5.09
N LEU A 80 -2.34 -1.90 4.74
CA LEU A 80 -1.52 -2.64 3.78
C LEU A 80 -1.63 -2.07 2.36
N THR A 81 -2.80 -1.52 2.00
CA THR A 81 -2.99 -0.83 0.71
C THR A 81 -2.21 0.48 0.68
N THR A 82 -2.29 1.28 1.75
CA THR A 82 -1.53 2.52 1.88
C THR A 82 -0.03 2.26 1.79
N LEU A 83 0.47 1.22 2.47
CA LEU A 83 1.88 0.83 2.39
C LEU A 83 2.27 0.39 0.97
N ALA A 84 1.46 -0.45 0.30
CA ALA A 84 1.73 -0.91 -1.06
C ALA A 84 1.79 0.24 -2.07
N ALA A 85 0.92 1.24 -1.91
CA ALA A 85 0.93 2.46 -2.72
C ALA A 85 2.18 3.30 -2.46
N ALA A 86 2.56 3.49 -1.18
CA ALA A 86 3.77 4.21 -0.82
C ALA A 86 5.05 3.57 -1.39
N ILE A 87 5.15 2.23 -1.35
CA ILE A 87 6.26 1.46 -1.97
C ILE A 87 6.33 1.71 -3.49
N SER A 88 5.16 1.88 -4.11
CA SER A 88 5.02 2.14 -5.55
C SER A 88 5.07 3.64 -5.89
N GLU A 89 5.38 4.49 -4.91
CA GLU A 89 5.43 5.96 -5.05
C GLU A 89 4.12 6.58 -5.56
N PHE A 90 2.99 5.96 -5.19
CA PHE A 90 1.66 6.48 -5.48
C PHE A 90 1.06 7.23 -4.31
N ASP A 91 0.44 8.37 -4.60
CA ASP A 91 -0.36 9.09 -3.64
C ASP A 91 -1.70 8.38 -3.40
N CYS A 92 -2.01 8.12 -2.13
CA CYS A 92 -3.29 7.56 -1.73
C CYS A 92 -4.29 8.65 -1.39
N PHE A 93 -5.28 8.85 -2.25
CA PHE A 93 -6.44 9.67 -1.92
C PHE A 93 -7.51 8.86 -1.19
N GLN A 94 -7.92 9.32 -0.01
CA GLN A 94 -9.02 8.74 0.74
C GLN A 94 -10.00 9.82 1.17
N ILE A 95 -11.28 9.60 0.87
CA ILE A 95 -12.37 10.44 1.35
C ILE A 95 -12.57 10.22 2.86
N GLU A 96 -12.56 11.31 3.62
CA GLU A 96 -12.90 11.32 5.04
C GLU A 96 -14.36 11.72 5.25
N ILE A 97 -15.18 10.75 5.66
CA ILE A 97 -16.60 10.97 5.88
C ILE A 97 -16.81 11.72 7.20
N THR A 98 -17.47 12.87 7.12
CA THR A 98 -17.93 13.66 8.27
C THR A 98 -19.46 13.64 8.36
N LYS A 99 -20.03 14.13 9.47
CA LYS A 99 -21.50 14.22 9.65
C LYS A 99 -22.19 15.07 8.58
N THR A 100 -21.46 16.01 7.97
CA THR A 100 -21.95 16.93 6.94
C THR A 100 -21.53 16.51 5.54
N TYR A 101 -20.83 15.38 5.38
CA TYR A 101 -20.34 14.94 4.08
C TYR A 101 -21.51 14.51 3.18
N GLY A 102 -21.72 15.25 2.09
CA GLY A 102 -22.81 15.04 1.16
C GLY A 102 -22.35 14.99 -0.30
N LYS A 103 -23.31 15.16 -1.20
CA LYS A 103 -23.07 15.06 -2.66
C LYS A 103 -22.18 16.18 -3.19
N VAL A 104 -22.16 17.34 -2.54
CA VAL A 104 -21.37 18.49 -2.99
C VAL A 104 -19.90 18.24 -2.68
N GLU A 105 -19.61 17.88 -1.43
CA GLU A 105 -18.27 17.56 -0.94
C GLU A 105 -17.67 16.39 -1.72
N TRP A 106 -18.47 15.35 -1.96
CA TRP A 106 -18.06 14.21 -2.79
C TRP A 106 -17.68 14.59 -4.22
N LYS A 107 -18.45 15.49 -4.86
CA LYS A 107 -18.11 15.97 -6.20
C LYS A 107 -16.84 16.81 -6.20
N ASP A 108 -16.59 17.57 -5.15
CA ASP A 108 -15.41 18.41 -5.05
C ASP A 108 -14.15 17.59 -4.74
N ASP A 109 -14.27 16.52 -3.96
CA ASP A 109 -13.21 15.54 -3.74
C ASP A 109 -12.84 14.77 -5.02
N LEU A 110 -13.80 14.44 -5.88
CA LEU A 110 -13.53 13.77 -7.16
C LEU A 110 -12.83 14.65 -8.21
N LYS A 111 -12.81 15.97 -8.02
CA LYS A 111 -12.14 16.90 -8.94
C LYS A 111 -10.67 17.14 -8.59
N LYS A 112 -10.24 16.74 -7.39
CA LYS A 112 -8.84 16.80 -6.95
C LYS A 112 -8.06 15.68 -7.63
#